data_AF-A0A9K3KI39-F1
#
_entry.id   AF-A0A9K3KI39-F1
#
_cell.length_a   1.000
_cell.length_b   1.000
_cell.length_c   1.000
_cell.angle_alpha   90.00
_cell.angle_beta   90.00
_cell.angle_gamma   90.00
#
_symmetry.space_group_name_H-M   'P 1'
#
loop_
_entity.id
_entity.type
_entity.pdbx_description
1 polymer ?
#
loop_
_entity_poly.entity_id
_entity_poly.type
_entity_poly.pdbx_seq_one_letter_code
_entity_poly.pdbx_strand_id
1 'polypeptide(L)'
;MRTALVVAILVSFIGVWWMQLDGPATLLDLSELQGLSQALRSDDERLIRPSPTEATIRIQTIACPSVIPSLVKTLGDKKLSLPVRGEAAEVLHLCITNNPTNRAKIGRVENGAVFDGIKDLIHTSMTTWNASIPLVHSGRIEVYQTMDLVGKTVAQAAEAVWILSFNNEMNQQGFFSAGVVDELVRTIQTCPVRFGHEGPCSEAVMWSLAALQNMAASYCDSEDGTCNWKRKKRSPELYLPRGVQKRDTRHVDQMVRDRIMQYVKKENFGSLLNYLLCAGPVKEPNSKNFSWPSKAKHIESAKRPEIVPWAAAGLVRSLALESAARNHFGQQNEDNGYLFQCLCHMHKRSPDWLEANNSFDALYRLGWNNHCEDPHDRCDDKEGWFEVETSKTCVEYEKERLCATMGTSVGKDSDVTANEACCVCGGGTMKRPEDIKQKIHPATEALFRKMVINGKW
;
A
#
# COMPACT_ATOMS: atom_id res chain seq x y z
N MET A 1 -10.22 16.11 -32.12
CA MET A 1 -9.54 17.32 -32.67
C MET A 1 -9.33 18.43 -31.65
N ARG A 2 -10.31 18.83 -30.80
CA ARG A 2 -10.12 19.91 -29.82
C ARG A 2 -9.05 19.63 -28.75
N THR A 3 -8.96 18.41 -28.22
CA THR A 3 -7.94 18.04 -27.21
C THR A 3 -6.53 18.07 -27.81
N ALA A 4 -6.36 17.60 -29.05
CA ALA A 4 -5.07 17.63 -29.75
C ALA A 4 -4.59 19.07 -30.03
N LEU A 5 -5.51 20.00 -30.31
CA LEU A 5 -5.18 21.42 -30.51
C LEU A 5 -4.77 22.09 -29.19
N VAL A 6 -5.43 21.77 -28.07
CA VAL A 6 -5.07 22.29 -26.74
C VAL A 6 -3.71 21.76 -26.28
N VAL A 7 -3.43 20.47 -26.49
CA VAL A 7 -2.11 19.90 -26.22
C VAL A 7 -1.05 20.51 -27.13
N ALA A 8 -1.33 20.73 -28.41
CA ALA A 8 -0.39 21.39 -29.32
C ALA A 8 -0.10 22.84 -28.90
N ILE A 9 -1.12 23.59 -28.44
CA ILE A 9 -0.95 24.97 -27.95
C ILE A 9 -0.18 24.98 -26.62
N LEU A 10 -0.51 24.08 -25.68
CA LEU A 10 0.23 23.95 -24.42
C LEU A 10 1.68 23.55 -24.66
N VAL A 11 1.95 22.57 -25.54
CA VAL A 11 3.31 22.18 -25.92
C VAL A 11 4.04 23.30 -26.65
N SER A 12 3.34 24.17 -27.39
CA SER A 12 3.95 25.33 -28.06
C SER A 12 4.28 26.46 -27.07
N PHE A 13 3.43 26.73 -26.08
CA PHE A 13 3.70 27.71 -25.02
C PHE A 13 4.76 27.21 -24.03
N ILE A 14 4.73 25.92 -23.68
CA ILE A 14 5.75 25.28 -22.84
C ILE A 14 7.08 25.15 -23.61
N GLY A 15 7.06 24.79 -24.89
CA GLY A 15 8.27 24.59 -25.69
C GLY A 15 9.13 25.85 -25.86
N VAL A 16 8.52 27.04 -25.91
CA VAL A 16 9.26 28.31 -26.09
C VAL A 16 9.87 28.80 -24.78
N TRP A 17 9.27 28.53 -23.62
CA TRP A 17 9.82 28.92 -22.33
C TRP A 17 10.88 27.95 -21.77
N TRP A 18 10.84 26.66 -22.15
CA TRP A 18 11.70 25.63 -21.55
C TRP A 18 13.03 25.38 -22.28
N MET A 19 13.24 25.95 -23.47
CA MET A 19 14.47 25.77 -24.27
C MET A 19 15.70 26.52 -23.73
N GLN A 20 15.64 27.17 -22.56
CA GLN A 20 16.72 27.99 -22.00
C GLN A 20 17.16 27.59 -20.57
N LEU A 21 17.04 26.31 -20.22
CA LEU A 21 17.25 25.81 -18.84
C LEU A 21 18.64 25.20 -18.56
N ASP A 22 19.70 25.67 -19.22
CA ASP A 22 21.08 25.45 -18.74
C ASP A 22 21.45 26.42 -17.60
N GLY A 23 20.46 27.16 -17.07
CA GLY A 23 20.61 28.05 -15.92
C GLY A 23 20.66 27.33 -14.56
N PRO A 24 21.07 28.02 -13.49
CA PRO A 24 21.05 27.46 -12.14
C PRO A 24 19.62 27.08 -11.73
N ALA A 25 19.47 26.02 -10.93
CA ALA A 25 18.17 25.59 -10.42
C ALA A 25 17.44 26.75 -9.73
N THR A 26 16.21 27.03 -10.16
CA THR A 26 15.33 28.07 -9.60
C THR A 26 14.25 27.44 -8.73
N LEU A 27 13.62 28.25 -7.87
CA LEU A 27 12.41 27.82 -7.17
C LEU A 27 11.24 27.90 -8.16
N LEU A 28 10.36 26.91 -8.12
CA LEU A 28 9.13 26.87 -8.92
C LEU A 28 7.97 27.36 -8.07
N ASP A 29 7.09 28.17 -8.66
CA ASP A 29 5.86 28.59 -8.00
C ASP A 29 4.74 27.53 -8.14
N LEU A 30 3.64 27.73 -7.40
CA LEU A 30 2.53 26.78 -7.39
C LEU A 30 1.85 26.66 -8.77
N SER A 31 1.77 27.75 -9.53
CA SER A 31 1.11 27.76 -10.85
C SER A 31 1.93 26.97 -11.87
N GLU A 32 3.25 27.14 -11.87
CA GLU A 32 4.18 26.36 -12.71
C GLU A 32 4.08 24.87 -12.41
N LEU A 33 4.09 24.50 -11.13
CA LEU A 33 3.99 23.11 -10.68
C LEU A 33 2.65 22.48 -11.08
N GLN A 34 1.53 23.18 -10.87
CA GLN A 34 0.20 22.70 -11.26
C GLN A 34 0.07 22.54 -12.77
N GLY A 35 0.64 23.45 -13.56
CA GLY A 35 0.67 23.32 -15.02
C GLY A 35 1.43 22.08 -15.50
N LEU A 36 2.57 21.78 -14.89
CA LEU A 36 3.36 20.57 -15.18
C LEU A 36 2.63 19.29 -14.76
N SER A 37 2.07 19.28 -13.55
CA SER A 37 1.29 18.17 -12.98
C SER A 37 0.09 17.84 -13.87
N GLN A 38 -0.67 18.86 -14.28
CA GLN A 38 -1.80 18.70 -15.19
C GLN A 38 -1.36 18.15 -16.56
N ALA A 39 -0.25 18.64 -17.12
CA ALA A 39 0.27 18.13 -18.39
C ALA A 39 0.66 16.65 -18.30
N LEU A 40 1.34 16.24 -17.23
CA LEU A 40 1.80 14.87 -16.95
C LEU A 40 0.66 13.88 -16.61
N ARG A 41 -0.53 14.40 -16.26
CA ARG A 41 -1.75 13.62 -15.98
C ARG A 41 -2.82 13.72 -17.08
N SER A 42 -2.60 14.52 -18.12
CA SER A 42 -3.64 14.95 -19.07
C SER A 42 -4.39 13.81 -19.79
N ASP A 43 -3.80 12.62 -19.89
CA ASP A 43 -4.41 11.43 -20.48
C ASP A 43 -4.34 10.19 -19.58
N ASP A 44 -3.98 10.35 -18.31
CA ASP A 44 -3.87 9.28 -17.33
C ASP A 44 -4.17 9.79 -15.92
N GLU A 45 -5.45 9.76 -15.56
CA GLU A 45 -5.94 10.16 -14.25
C GLU A 45 -5.90 9.02 -13.21
N ARG A 46 -5.31 7.86 -13.54
CA ARG A 46 -5.24 6.75 -12.60
C ARG A 46 -4.40 7.14 -11.39
N LEU A 47 -4.86 6.70 -10.23
CA LEU A 47 -4.14 6.80 -8.95
C LEU A 47 -2.89 5.93 -9.00
N ILE A 48 -3.00 4.69 -9.48
CA ILE A 48 -1.88 3.78 -9.65
C ILE A 48 -1.54 3.67 -11.14
N ARG A 49 -0.31 4.03 -11.52
CA ARG A 49 0.12 4.19 -12.92
C ARG A 49 1.16 3.12 -13.32
N PRO A 50 0.75 1.86 -13.56
CA PRO A 50 1.70 0.80 -13.91
C PRO A 50 2.39 1.04 -15.27
N SER A 51 1.77 1.80 -16.17
CA SER A 51 2.36 2.16 -17.47
C SER A 51 1.81 3.51 -17.91
N PRO A 52 2.64 4.56 -18.12
CA PRO A 52 2.14 5.85 -18.55
C PRO A 52 1.74 5.77 -20.02
N THR A 53 0.95 6.72 -20.47
CA THR A 53 0.63 6.89 -21.88
C THR A 53 1.86 7.39 -22.66
N GLU A 54 1.83 7.22 -23.99
CA GLU A 54 2.89 7.74 -24.87
C GLU A 54 3.07 9.26 -24.74
N ALA A 55 1.97 10.01 -24.53
CA ALA A 55 2.05 11.45 -24.32
C ALA A 55 2.76 11.80 -23.00
N THR A 56 2.43 11.09 -21.92
CA THR A 56 3.14 11.24 -20.64
C THR A 56 4.63 10.91 -20.81
N ILE A 57 4.98 9.79 -21.45
CA ILE A 57 6.37 9.36 -21.67
C ILE A 57 7.15 10.43 -22.44
N ARG A 58 6.54 11.04 -23.45
CA ARG A 58 7.15 12.12 -24.22
C ARG A 58 7.44 13.35 -23.35
N ILE A 59 6.50 13.78 -22.51
CA ILE A 59 6.70 14.91 -21.59
C ILE A 59 7.80 14.57 -20.57
N GLN A 60 7.78 13.36 -20.00
CA GLN A 60 8.80 12.87 -19.07
C GLN A 60 10.20 12.85 -19.70
N THR A 61 10.31 12.56 -20.99
CA THR A 61 11.60 12.47 -21.68
C THR A 61 12.16 13.86 -22.02
N ILE A 62 11.29 14.79 -22.42
CA ILE A 62 11.70 16.11 -22.90
C ILE A 62 11.83 17.12 -21.76
N ALA A 63 10.83 17.23 -20.89
CA ALA A 63 10.75 18.31 -19.90
C ALA A 63 11.36 17.93 -18.55
N CYS A 64 11.17 16.69 -18.09
CA CYS A 64 11.59 16.32 -16.73
C CYS A 64 13.11 16.42 -16.47
N PRO A 65 14.01 16.07 -17.40
CA PRO A 65 15.46 16.13 -17.12
C PRO A 65 15.97 17.51 -16.73
N SER A 66 15.38 18.59 -17.27
CA SER A 66 15.75 19.97 -16.99
C SER A 66 15.04 20.55 -15.76
N VAL A 67 13.81 20.13 -15.45
CA VAL A 67 13.07 20.62 -14.27
C VAL A 67 13.50 19.96 -12.96
N ILE A 68 14.04 18.74 -13.00
CA ILE A 68 14.38 17.95 -11.80
C ILE A 68 15.21 18.73 -10.76
N PRO A 69 16.31 19.44 -11.12
CA PRO A 69 17.06 20.23 -10.15
C PRO A 69 16.20 21.29 -9.44
N SER A 70 15.36 22.01 -10.19
CA SER A 70 14.43 23.00 -9.64
C SER A 70 13.36 22.35 -8.74
N LEU A 71 12.87 21.15 -9.07
CA LEU A 71 11.95 20.40 -8.19
C LEU A 71 12.61 20.01 -6.88
N VAL A 72 13.84 19.46 -6.92
CA VAL A 72 14.57 19.06 -5.71
C VAL A 72 14.84 20.28 -4.81
N LYS A 73 15.26 21.40 -5.41
CA LYS A 73 15.47 22.66 -4.69
C LYS A 73 14.18 23.19 -4.07
N THR A 74 13.08 23.21 -4.82
CA THR A 74 11.76 23.65 -4.35
C THR A 74 11.24 22.77 -3.21
N LEU A 75 11.42 21.45 -3.32
CA LEU A 75 11.02 20.48 -2.30
C LEU A 75 11.80 20.66 -0.97
N GLY A 76 13.09 20.97 -1.08
CA GLY A 76 14.00 21.17 0.06
C GLY A 76 13.92 22.54 0.74
N ASP A 77 13.33 23.55 0.10
CA ASP A 77 13.23 24.90 0.68
C ASP A 77 12.11 25.00 1.72
N LYS A 78 12.50 24.96 3.00
CA LYS A 78 11.59 25.02 4.15
C LYS A 78 10.84 26.35 4.30
N LYS A 79 11.22 27.39 3.56
CA LYS A 79 10.51 28.68 3.56
C LYS A 79 9.26 28.65 2.69
N LEU A 80 9.16 27.67 1.78
CA LEU A 80 8.00 27.50 0.93
C LEU A 80 6.86 26.82 1.68
N SER A 81 5.63 27.16 1.28
CA SER A 81 4.42 26.60 1.86
C SER A 81 4.26 25.09 1.56
N LEU A 82 3.53 24.38 2.42
CA LEU A 82 3.20 22.95 2.20
C LEU A 82 2.56 22.67 0.82
N PRO A 83 1.60 23.47 0.31
CA PRO A 83 1.06 23.27 -1.03
C PRO A 83 2.13 23.27 -2.14
N VAL A 84 3.08 24.21 -2.09
CA VAL A 84 4.14 24.32 -3.11
C VAL A 84 5.07 23.11 -3.04
N ARG A 85 5.50 22.73 -1.84
CA ARG A 85 6.41 21.59 -1.64
C ARG A 85 5.72 20.25 -1.97
N GLY A 86 4.44 20.11 -1.63
CA GLY A 86 3.61 18.95 -1.98
C GLY A 86 3.44 18.81 -3.49
N GLU A 87 3.11 19.89 -4.20
CA GLU A 87 3.00 19.85 -5.66
C GLU A 87 4.36 19.62 -6.34
N ALA A 88 5.47 20.07 -5.74
CA ALA A 88 6.80 19.71 -6.22
C ALA A 88 7.07 18.20 -6.09
N ALA A 89 6.67 17.57 -4.98
CA ALA A 89 6.75 16.10 -4.81
C ALA A 89 5.86 15.35 -5.82
N GLU A 90 4.66 15.88 -6.09
CA GLU A 90 3.74 15.38 -7.11
C GLU A 90 4.40 15.35 -8.50
N VAL A 91 4.87 16.50 -8.98
CA VAL A 91 5.55 16.60 -10.28
C VAL A 91 6.80 15.72 -10.32
N LEU A 92 7.54 15.64 -9.21
CA LEU A 92 8.73 14.80 -9.10
C LEU A 92 8.42 13.33 -9.36
N HIS A 93 7.39 12.76 -8.74
CA HIS A 93 7.03 11.35 -8.94
C HIS A 93 6.47 11.09 -10.34
N LEU A 94 5.69 12.03 -10.87
CA LEU A 94 5.18 11.98 -12.24
C LEU A 94 6.33 11.97 -13.25
N CYS A 95 7.44 12.64 -12.96
CA CYS A 95 8.63 12.67 -13.81
C CYS A 95 9.45 11.36 -13.86
N ILE A 96 9.22 10.43 -12.91
CA ILE A 96 10.02 9.20 -12.74
C ILE A 96 9.21 7.91 -12.80
N THR A 97 7.89 8.02 -12.86
CA THR A 97 7.01 6.87 -13.07
C THR A 97 7.34 6.24 -14.40
N ASN A 98 7.81 4.98 -14.37
CA ASN A 98 8.34 4.24 -15.52
C ASN A 98 9.54 4.89 -16.24
N ASN A 99 10.29 5.77 -15.57
CA ASN A 99 11.53 6.34 -16.08
C ASN A 99 12.71 6.10 -15.10
N PRO A 100 13.38 4.92 -15.18
CA PRO A 100 14.46 4.56 -14.26
C PRO A 100 15.68 5.49 -14.37
N THR A 101 15.92 6.08 -15.54
CA THR A 101 17.01 7.05 -15.76
C THR A 101 16.80 8.30 -14.91
N ASN A 102 15.61 8.91 -14.97
CA ASN A 102 15.28 10.07 -14.14
C ASN A 102 15.30 9.70 -12.65
N ARG A 103 14.79 8.51 -12.28
CA ARG A 103 14.81 8.01 -10.90
C ARG A 103 16.23 7.91 -10.34
N ALA A 104 17.18 7.39 -11.12
CA ALA A 104 18.58 7.30 -10.73
C ALA A 104 19.26 8.67 -10.69
N LYS A 105 18.87 9.61 -11.56
CA LYS A 105 19.38 10.98 -11.57
C LYS A 105 19.00 11.71 -10.28
N ILE A 106 17.73 11.67 -9.88
CA ILE A 106 17.21 12.43 -8.72
C ILE A 106 17.97 12.11 -7.43
N GLY A 107 18.24 10.83 -7.13
CA GLY A 107 18.98 10.46 -5.92
C GLY A 107 20.41 10.97 -5.85
N ARG A 108 20.98 11.44 -6.98
CA ARG A 108 22.33 12.01 -7.07
C ARG A 108 22.33 13.54 -7.11
N VAL A 109 21.19 14.17 -7.39
CA VAL A 109 21.07 15.63 -7.45
C VAL A 109 21.34 16.21 -6.07
N GLU A 110 22.17 17.25 -6.02
CA GLU A 110 22.49 18.00 -4.80
C GLU A 110 22.86 17.09 -3.61
N ASN A 111 23.64 16.04 -3.87
CA ASN A 111 24.08 15.07 -2.85
C ASN A 111 22.92 14.38 -2.09
N GLY A 112 21.78 14.18 -2.74
CA GLY A 112 20.63 13.50 -2.14
C GLY A 112 19.73 14.43 -1.31
N ALA A 113 19.77 15.75 -1.53
CA ALA A 113 18.89 16.72 -0.86
C ALA A 113 17.39 16.35 -0.96
N VAL A 114 16.99 15.62 -2.00
CA VAL A 114 15.63 15.08 -2.17
C VAL A 114 15.18 14.22 -0.97
N PHE A 115 16.08 13.43 -0.37
CA PHE A 115 15.73 12.52 0.72
C PHE A 115 15.38 13.29 1.99
N ASP A 116 16.19 14.28 2.35
CA ASP A 116 15.94 15.16 3.49
C ASP A 116 14.74 16.08 3.24
N GLY A 117 14.57 16.59 2.01
CA GLY A 117 13.43 17.41 1.62
C GLY A 117 12.10 16.68 1.76
N ILE A 118 12.03 15.41 1.30
CA ILE A 118 10.84 14.55 1.46
C ILE A 118 10.58 14.23 2.93
N LYS A 119 11.61 13.84 3.68
CA LYS A 119 11.49 13.57 5.12
C LYS A 119 10.91 14.77 5.86
N ASP A 120 11.49 15.94 5.64
CA ASP A 120 11.07 17.20 6.27
C ASP A 120 9.64 17.58 5.88
N LEU A 121 9.24 17.35 4.63
CA LEU A 121 7.88 17.61 4.16
C LEU A 121 6.85 16.73 4.88
N ILE A 122 7.11 15.43 5.02
CA ILE A 122 6.24 14.51 5.77
C ILE A 122 6.18 14.92 7.24
N HIS A 123 7.35 15.15 7.85
CA HIS A 123 7.46 15.54 9.26
C HIS A 123 6.70 16.84 9.58
N THR A 124 6.92 17.89 8.79
CA THR A 124 6.29 19.21 8.98
C THR A 124 4.78 19.13 8.78
N SER A 125 4.34 18.37 7.77
CA SER A 125 2.92 18.12 7.52
C SER A 125 2.26 17.42 8.71
N MET A 126 2.85 16.34 9.22
CA MET A 126 2.30 15.62 10.39
C MET A 126 2.38 16.41 11.70
N THR A 127 3.38 17.29 11.85
CA THR A 127 3.42 18.23 12.98
C THR A 127 2.26 19.23 12.91
N THR A 128 1.97 19.73 11.70
CA THR A 128 0.83 20.64 11.44
C THR A 128 -0.52 19.93 11.69
N TRP A 129 -0.62 18.65 11.31
CA TRP A 129 -1.78 17.81 11.64
C TRP A 129 -2.02 17.75 13.14
N ASN A 130 -0.99 17.37 13.90
CA ASN A 130 -1.10 17.20 15.36
C ASN A 130 -1.45 18.51 16.07
N ALA A 131 -0.91 19.64 15.62
CA ALA A 131 -1.28 20.96 16.14
C ALA A 131 -2.75 21.33 15.87
N SER A 132 -3.36 20.73 14.84
CA SER A 132 -4.74 21.00 14.42
C SER A 132 -5.77 20.12 15.14
N ILE A 133 -5.38 18.98 15.73
CA ILE A 133 -6.29 18.04 16.43
C ILE A 133 -7.12 18.71 17.54
N PRO A 134 -6.54 19.52 18.45
CA PRO A 134 -7.33 20.18 19.50
C PRO A 134 -8.42 21.09 18.93
N LEU A 135 -8.21 21.64 17.73
CA LEU A 135 -9.15 22.55 17.09
C LEU A 135 -10.32 21.84 16.40
N VAL A 136 -10.19 20.54 16.05
CA VAL A 136 -11.28 19.77 15.42
C VAL A 136 -12.52 19.75 16.31
N HIS A 137 -12.34 19.69 17.62
CA HIS A 137 -13.41 19.70 18.62
C HIS A 137 -14.21 21.01 18.63
N SER A 138 -13.67 22.08 18.06
CA SER A 138 -14.36 23.37 17.92
C SER A 138 -15.27 23.46 16.69
N GLY A 139 -15.30 22.43 15.82
CA GLY A 139 -16.18 22.37 14.64
C GLY A 139 -15.84 23.39 13.54
N ARG A 140 -14.64 23.99 13.55
CA ARG A 140 -14.24 25.01 12.58
C ARG A 140 -13.89 24.40 11.22
N ILE A 141 -14.47 24.96 10.15
CA ILE A 141 -14.26 24.55 8.75
C ILE A 141 -12.77 24.62 8.35
N GLU A 142 -12.05 25.63 8.84
CA GLU A 142 -10.62 25.85 8.58
C GLU A 142 -9.75 24.65 8.99
N VAL A 143 -10.17 23.90 10.01
CA VAL A 143 -9.44 22.73 10.50
C VAL A 143 -9.52 21.58 9.49
N TYR A 144 -10.70 21.34 8.92
CA TYR A 144 -10.87 20.31 7.90
C TYR A 144 -10.08 20.63 6.62
N GLN A 145 -10.03 21.90 6.21
CA GLN A 145 -9.21 22.33 5.08
C GLN A 145 -7.72 22.11 5.34
N THR A 146 -7.26 22.40 6.56
CA THR A 146 -5.88 22.15 6.98
C THR A 146 -5.56 20.66 6.97
N MET A 147 -6.46 19.83 7.49
CA MET A 147 -6.30 18.37 7.49
C MET A 147 -6.28 17.81 6.06
N ASP A 148 -7.13 18.32 5.16
CA ASP A 148 -7.14 17.92 3.74
C ASP A 148 -5.84 18.27 3.02
N LEU A 149 -5.36 19.50 3.24
CA LEU A 149 -4.08 19.94 2.70
C LEU A 149 -2.93 19.06 3.21
N VAL A 150 -2.87 18.82 4.52
CA VAL A 150 -1.82 17.99 5.13
C VAL A 150 -1.87 16.56 4.61
N GLY A 151 -3.05 15.94 4.58
CA GLY A 151 -3.23 14.59 4.05
C GLY A 151 -2.74 14.47 2.61
N LYS A 152 -3.14 15.42 1.75
CA LYS A 152 -2.69 15.49 0.35
C LYS A 152 -1.17 15.66 0.25
N THR A 153 -0.58 16.59 1.00
CA THR A 153 0.87 16.84 0.96
C THR A 153 1.67 15.60 1.38
N VAL A 154 1.22 14.88 2.41
CA VAL A 154 1.87 13.63 2.85
C VAL A 154 1.71 12.53 1.81
N ALA A 155 0.51 12.40 1.22
CA ALA A 155 0.25 11.47 0.12
C ALA A 155 1.22 11.68 -1.06
N GLN A 156 1.35 12.92 -1.55
CA GLN A 156 2.25 13.27 -2.65
C GLN A 156 3.71 12.95 -2.33
N ALA A 157 4.16 13.26 -1.11
CA ALA A 157 5.51 12.95 -0.64
C ALA A 157 5.74 11.43 -0.56
N ALA A 158 4.79 10.67 0.00
CA ALA A 158 4.89 9.23 0.13
C ALA A 158 4.82 8.51 -1.23
N GLU A 159 4.00 8.97 -2.17
CA GLU A 159 3.98 8.47 -3.55
C GLU A 159 5.34 8.68 -4.25
N ALA A 160 5.97 9.84 -4.02
CA ALA A 160 7.34 10.09 -4.49
C ALA A 160 8.34 9.10 -3.90
N VAL A 161 8.27 8.77 -2.60
CA VAL A 161 9.11 7.71 -1.98
C VAL A 161 8.85 6.36 -2.63
N TRP A 162 7.58 6.01 -2.83
CA TRP A 162 7.17 4.74 -3.43
C TRP A 162 7.82 4.54 -4.81
N ILE A 163 7.74 5.53 -5.71
CA ILE A 163 8.36 5.41 -7.02
C ILE A 163 9.89 5.56 -6.96
N LEU A 164 10.43 6.49 -6.17
CA LEU A 164 11.89 6.70 -6.08
C LEU A 164 12.64 5.48 -5.56
N SER A 165 12.04 4.75 -4.62
CA SER A 165 12.62 3.52 -4.03
C SER A 165 12.45 2.29 -4.93
N PHE A 166 11.58 2.33 -5.94
CA PHE A 166 11.34 1.18 -6.81
C PHE A 166 12.59 0.83 -7.62
N ASN A 167 13.10 -0.40 -7.45
CA ASN A 167 14.22 -0.96 -8.18
C ASN A 167 15.46 -0.02 -8.21
N ASN A 168 15.72 0.66 -7.08
CA ASN A 168 16.82 1.60 -6.96
C ASN A 168 17.40 1.59 -5.53
N GLU A 169 18.42 0.75 -5.31
CA GLU A 169 19.10 0.56 -4.01
C GLU A 169 19.68 1.86 -3.46
N MET A 170 20.27 2.71 -4.32
CA MET A 170 20.83 3.99 -3.90
C MET A 170 19.76 4.89 -3.26
N ASN A 171 18.57 4.95 -3.88
CA ASN A 171 17.47 5.73 -3.33
C ASN A 171 16.87 5.09 -2.09
N GLN A 172 16.75 3.75 -2.04
CA GLN A 172 16.36 3.04 -0.81
C GLN A 172 17.31 3.40 0.35
N GLN A 173 18.63 3.38 0.12
CA GLN A 173 19.62 3.75 1.12
C GLN A 173 19.50 5.21 1.54
N GLY A 174 19.30 6.12 0.59
CA GLY A 174 19.12 7.54 0.85
C GLY A 174 17.94 7.80 1.80
N PHE A 175 16.77 7.23 1.48
CA PHE A 175 15.59 7.35 2.33
C PHE A 175 15.73 6.68 3.69
N PHE A 176 16.34 5.49 3.75
CA PHE A 176 16.60 4.82 5.02
C PHE A 176 17.51 5.67 5.91
N SER A 177 18.62 6.20 5.35
CA SER A 177 19.59 7.02 6.09
C SER A 177 19.00 8.35 6.55
N ALA A 178 18.12 8.95 5.73
CA ALA A 178 17.40 10.15 6.11
C ALA A 178 16.37 9.90 7.23
N GLY A 179 15.98 8.64 7.49
CA GLY A 179 14.96 8.30 8.50
C GLY A 179 13.53 8.44 7.99
N VAL A 180 13.30 8.32 6.68
CA VAL A 180 11.95 8.39 6.09
C VAL A 180 11.06 7.23 6.54
N VAL A 181 11.63 6.04 6.80
CA VAL A 181 10.87 4.88 7.32
C VAL A 181 10.09 5.25 8.59
N ASP A 182 10.75 5.96 9.52
CA ASP A 182 10.16 6.32 10.81
C ASP A 182 9.01 7.34 10.64
N GLU A 183 9.16 8.30 9.72
CA GLU A 183 8.12 9.29 9.43
C GLU A 183 6.90 8.68 8.72
N LEU A 184 7.10 7.69 7.85
CA LEU A 184 6.01 6.95 7.20
C LEU A 184 5.24 6.09 8.20
N VAL A 185 5.93 5.37 9.10
CA VAL A 185 5.28 4.60 10.17
C VAL A 185 4.49 5.52 11.09
N ARG A 186 5.08 6.65 11.52
CA ARG A 186 4.41 7.66 12.34
C ARG A 186 3.15 8.20 11.66
N THR A 187 3.21 8.47 10.36
CA THR A 187 2.04 8.91 9.57
C THR A 187 0.91 7.89 9.69
N ILE A 188 1.19 6.60 9.49
CA ILE A 188 0.19 5.53 9.55
C ILE A 188 -0.42 5.41 10.95
N GLN A 189 0.39 5.53 12.01
CA GLN A 189 -0.09 5.47 13.40
C GLN A 189 -0.91 6.71 13.80
N THR A 190 -0.58 7.87 13.25
CA THR A 190 -1.17 9.17 13.67
C THR A 190 -2.41 9.54 12.86
N CYS A 191 -2.53 9.07 11.62
CA CYS A 191 -3.61 9.42 10.71
C CYS A 191 -4.69 8.33 10.71
N PRO A 192 -5.78 8.47 11.49
CA PRO A 192 -6.78 7.41 11.61
C PRO A 192 -7.55 7.23 10.30
N VAL A 193 -7.48 6.03 9.73
CA VAL A 193 -8.36 5.62 8.63
C VAL A 193 -9.67 5.13 9.23
N ARG A 194 -10.79 5.75 8.86
CA ARG A 194 -12.12 5.32 9.28
C ARG A 194 -12.85 4.75 8.07
N PHE A 195 -12.92 3.42 7.99
CA PHE A 195 -13.65 2.76 6.90
C PHE A 195 -15.13 3.17 6.89
N GLY A 196 -15.67 3.45 5.71
CA GLY A 196 -17.03 3.99 5.53
C GLY A 196 -17.12 5.52 5.55
N HIS A 197 -16.03 6.24 5.87
CA HIS A 197 -15.99 7.70 5.81
C HIS A 197 -14.83 8.17 4.93
N GLU A 198 -15.11 9.10 4.01
CA GLU A 198 -14.06 9.81 3.30
C GLU A 198 -13.25 10.64 4.29
N GLY A 199 -11.93 10.59 4.17
CA GLY A 199 -11.05 11.29 5.09
C GLY A 199 -9.70 11.58 4.44
N PRO A 200 -9.03 12.66 4.86
CA PRO A 200 -7.75 13.05 4.29
C PRO A 200 -6.61 12.11 4.66
N CYS A 201 -6.83 11.23 5.66
CA CYS A 201 -5.87 10.19 6.03
C CYS A 201 -5.82 9.02 5.07
N SER A 202 -6.89 8.72 4.33
CA SER A 202 -6.95 7.51 3.50
C SER A 202 -5.82 7.48 2.47
N GLU A 203 -5.63 8.60 1.76
CA GLU A 203 -4.59 8.73 0.75
C GLU A 203 -3.18 8.68 1.35
N ALA A 204 -2.96 9.46 2.42
CA ALA A 204 -1.68 9.55 3.11
C ALA A 204 -1.24 8.19 3.66
N VAL A 205 -2.16 7.45 4.27
CA VAL A 205 -1.90 6.12 4.83
C VAL A 205 -1.67 5.10 3.73
N MET A 206 -2.48 5.08 2.67
CA MET A 206 -2.28 4.19 1.54
C MET A 206 -0.88 4.40 0.94
N TRP A 207 -0.51 5.63 0.58
CA TRP A 207 0.79 5.88 -0.05
C TRP A 207 1.95 5.65 0.91
N SER A 208 1.77 5.89 2.21
CA SER A 208 2.80 5.56 3.20
C SER A 208 3.05 4.06 3.30
N LEU A 209 2.00 3.24 3.27
CA LEU A 209 2.11 1.78 3.24
C LEU A 209 2.77 1.30 1.94
N ALA A 210 2.38 1.86 0.79
CA ALA A 210 2.97 1.53 -0.50
C ALA A 210 4.47 1.90 -0.54
N ALA A 211 4.83 3.08 -0.03
CA ALA A 211 6.21 3.51 0.11
C ALA A 211 7.03 2.54 0.95
N LEU A 212 6.54 2.17 2.14
CA LEU A 212 7.18 1.17 2.99
C LEU A 212 7.29 -0.19 2.29
N GLN A 213 6.28 -0.61 1.53
CA GLN A 213 6.30 -1.84 0.74
C GLN A 213 7.47 -1.86 -0.26
N ASN A 214 7.69 -0.78 -1.02
CA ASN A 214 8.78 -0.71 -2.00
C ASN A 214 10.15 -0.55 -1.33
N MET A 215 10.25 0.23 -0.25
CA MET A 215 11.48 0.32 0.52
C MET A 215 11.87 -1.04 1.14
N ALA A 216 10.89 -1.84 1.56
CA ALA A 216 11.09 -3.17 2.13
C ALA A 216 11.22 -4.29 1.08
N ALA A 217 11.02 -4.01 -0.21
CA ALA A 217 11.08 -5.01 -1.26
C ALA A 217 12.52 -5.36 -1.66
N SER A 218 12.75 -6.64 -1.96
CA SER A 218 13.98 -7.07 -2.61
C SER A 218 13.87 -6.92 -4.12
N TYR A 219 14.85 -6.23 -4.72
CA TYR A 219 14.96 -6.08 -6.17
C TYR A 219 16.08 -6.97 -6.71
N CYS A 220 15.81 -7.57 -7.87
CA CYS A 220 16.67 -8.55 -8.54
C CYS A 220 16.89 -8.13 -10.00
N ASP A 221 17.86 -8.75 -10.65
CA ASP A 221 18.05 -8.60 -12.10
C ASP A 221 17.04 -9.44 -12.89
N SER A 222 15.76 -9.06 -12.78
CA SER A 222 14.64 -9.61 -13.53
C SER A 222 14.03 -8.54 -14.43
N GLU A 223 13.18 -8.96 -15.37
CA GLU A 223 12.48 -8.07 -16.30
C GLU A 223 11.64 -7.00 -15.57
N ASP A 224 10.95 -7.40 -14.51
CA ASP A 224 10.13 -6.51 -13.67
C ASP A 224 10.92 -5.86 -12.51
N GLY A 225 12.20 -6.21 -12.37
CA GLY A 225 13.08 -5.79 -11.28
C GLY A 225 12.79 -6.46 -9.94
N THR A 226 11.75 -7.27 -9.78
CA THR A 226 11.37 -7.88 -8.49
C THR A 226 11.99 -9.26 -8.28
N CYS A 227 12.32 -9.58 -7.03
CA CYS A 227 12.82 -10.91 -6.71
C CYS A 227 11.68 -11.95 -6.63
N ASN A 228 11.71 -12.92 -7.54
CA ASN A 228 10.80 -14.08 -7.58
C ASN A 228 11.18 -15.18 -6.57
N TRP A 229 11.00 -14.87 -5.28
CA TRP A 229 11.29 -15.80 -4.18
C TRP A 229 10.48 -17.11 -4.29
N LYS A 230 11.13 -18.23 -4.01
CA LYS A 230 10.53 -19.56 -3.94
C LYS A 230 10.62 -20.11 -2.53
N ARG A 231 9.66 -20.94 -2.14
CA ARG A 231 9.63 -21.62 -0.84
C ARG A 231 10.15 -23.05 -0.97
N LYS A 232 10.96 -23.49 -0.01
CA LYS A 232 11.39 -24.90 0.07
C LYS A 232 10.20 -25.80 0.45
N LYS A 233 10.03 -26.96 -0.20
CA LYS A 233 8.86 -27.86 -0.02
C LYS A 233 8.57 -28.28 1.44
N ARG A 234 9.58 -28.28 2.32
CA ARG A 234 9.47 -28.73 3.72
C ARG A 234 10.08 -27.74 4.71
N SER A 235 10.24 -26.48 4.31
CA SER A 235 10.82 -25.46 5.17
C SER A 235 10.13 -24.11 4.96
N PRO A 236 9.96 -23.29 6.02
CA PRO A 236 9.47 -21.93 5.89
C PRO A 236 10.48 -21.00 5.19
N GLU A 237 11.68 -21.48 4.88
CA GLU A 237 12.70 -20.69 4.19
C GLU A 237 12.32 -20.37 2.75
N LEU A 238 12.52 -19.10 2.41
CA LEU A 238 12.46 -18.57 1.06
C LEU A 238 13.88 -18.55 0.47
N TYR A 239 13.98 -18.81 -0.83
CA TYR A 239 15.23 -18.78 -1.57
C TYR A 239 15.02 -18.17 -2.96
N LEU A 240 16.07 -17.59 -3.51
CA LEU A 240 16.08 -17.14 -4.90
C LEU A 240 16.41 -18.33 -5.82
N PRO A 241 15.73 -18.49 -6.97
CA PRO A 241 16.10 -19.49 -7.96
C PRO A 241 17.57 -19.36 -8.39
N ARG A 242 18.17 -20.47 -8.81
CA ARG A 242 19.56 -20.49 -9.29
C ARG A 242 19.71 -19.53 -10.48
N GLY A 243 20.75 -18.69 -10.44
CA GLY A 243 21.04 -17.70 -11.50
C GLY A 243 20.38 -16.34 -11.29
N VAL A 244 19.43 -16.21 -10.35
CA VAL A 244 18.85 -14.91 -9.99
C VAL A 244 19.76 -14.23 -8.96
N GLN A 245 20.28 -13.06 -9.32
CA GLN A 245 21.06 -12.22 -8.41
C GLN A 245 20.22 -11.06 -7.90
N LYS A 246 20.30 -10.83 -6.60
CA LYS A 246 19.76 -9.63 -5.96
C LYS A 246 20.60 -8.43 -6.39
N ARG A 247 19.95 -7.32 -6.76
CA ARG A 247 20.65 -6.08 -7.12
C ARG A 247 21.26 -5.39 -5.89
N ASP A 248 20.57 -5.53 -4.76
CA ASP A 248 20.98 -4.94 -3.50
C ASP A 248 22.13 -5.72 -2.85
N THR A 249 23.31 -5.12 -2.92
CA THR A 249 24.54 -5.66 -2.31
C THR A 249 24.72 -5.21 -0.86
N ARG A 250 24.02 -4.15 -0.43
CA ARG A 250 24.18 -3.55 0.90
C ARG A 250 23.14 -4.02 1.91
N HIS A 251 22.19 -4.85 1.47
CA HIS A 251 21.10 -5.38 2.31
C HIS A 251 20.18 -4.29 2.87
N VAL A 252 20.02 -3.18 2.14
CA VAL A 252 19.21 -2.03 2.59
C VAL A 252 17.75 -2.43 2.81
N ASP A 253 17.21 -3.26 1.94
CA ASP A 253 15.83 -3.74 2.06
C ASP A 253 15.61 -4.54 3.37
N GLN A 254 16.61 -5.30 3.81
CA GLN A 254 16.61 -6.04 5.06
C GLN A 254 16.68 -5.08 6.24
N MET A 255 17.55 -4.06 6.18
CA MET A 255 17.60 -3.01 7.20
C MET A 255 16.26 -2.28 7.34
N VAL A 256 15.58 -1.98 6.23
CA VAL A 256 14.22 -1.41 6.23
C VAL A 256 13.24 -2.37 6.90
N ARG A 257 13.21 -3.66 6.50
CA ARG A 257 12.31 -4.66 7.09
C ARG A 257 12.55 -4.79 8.60
N ASP A 258 13.80 -4.88 9.03
CA ASP A 258 14.17 -4.97 10.43
C ASP A 258 13.71 -3.74 11.22
N ARG A 259 13.86 -2.54 10.63
CA ARG A 259 13.37 -1.29 11.25
C ARG A 259 11.85 -1.28 11.39
N ILE A 260 11.10 -1.66 10.36
CA ILE A 260 9.63 -1.76 10.42
C ILE A 260 9.21 -2.82 11.46
N MET A 261 9.90 -3.96 11.53
CA MET A 261 9.61 -5.00 12.50
C MET A 261 9.85 -4.58 13.96
N GLN A 262 10.67 -3.56 14.22
CA GLN A 262 10.78 -2.98 15.56
C GLN A 262 9.46 -2.31 15.98
N TYR A 263 8.82 -1.58 15.07
CA TYR A 263 7.51 -0.96 15.30
C TYR A 263 6.40 -2.00 15.46
N VAL A 264 6.41 -3.04 14.62
CA VAL A 264 5.47 -4.16 14.72
C VAL A 264 5.49 -4.79 16.11
N LYS A 265 6.69 -4.97 16.68
CA LYS A 265 6.86 -5.63 17.99
C LYS A 265 6.63 -4.71 19.19
N LYS A 266 6.87 -3.39 19.07
CA LYS A 266 6.89 -2.47 20.23
C LYS A 266 5.69 -1.54 20.30
N GLU A 267 5.02 -1.26 19.19
CA GLU A 267 4.09 -0.12 19.09
C GLU A 267 2.75 -0.48 18.42
N ASN A 268 2.30 -1.74 18.59
CA ASN A 268 1.04 -2.26 18.04
C ASN A 268 0.87 -2.06 16.52
N PHE A 269 1.97 -1.80 15.80
CA PHE A 269 1.92 -1.55 14.37
C PHE A 269 1.45 -2.79 13.61
N GLY A 270 1.74 -4.00 14.12
CA GLY A 270 1.20 -5.26 13.58
C GLY A 270 -0.33 -5.30 13.59
N SER A 271 -0.94 -5.01 14.75
CA SER A 271 -2.40 -4.99 14.90
C SER A 271 -3.05 -3.91 14.03
N LEU A 272 -2.42 -2.73 13.90
CA LEU A 272 -2.86 -1.69 12.97
C LEU A 272 -2.78 -2.13 11.50
N LEU A 273 -1.70 -2.80 11.09
CA LEU A 273 -1.59 -3.35 9.73
C LEU A 273 -2.69 -4.37 9.45
N ASN A 274 -3.01 -5.23 10.41
CA ASN A 274 -4.10 -6.20 10.28
C ASN A 274 -5.45 -5.49 10.15
N TYR A 275 -5.72 -4.48 10.98
CA TYR A 275 -6.91 -3.65 10.87
C TYR A 275 -7.08 -3.05 9.47
N LEU A 276 -6.03 -2.41 8.95
CA LEU A 276 -6.07 -1.76 7.63
C LEU A 276 -6.24 -2.77 6.49
N LEU A 277 -5.61 -3.94 6.59
CA LEU A 277 -5.72 -5.02 5.60
C LEU A 277 -7.11 -5.66 5.60
N CYS A 278 -7.68 -5.89 6.78
CA CYS A 278 -8.96 -6.58 6.96
C CYS A 278 -10.19 -5.79 6.49
N ALA A 279 -10.03 -4.51 6.14
CA ALA A 279 -11.08 -3.79 5.44
C ALA A 279 -11.22 -4.21 3.97
N GLY A 280 -10.22 -4.89 3.39
CA GLY A 280 -10.26 -5.46 2.04
C GLY A 280 -11.07 -6.77 1.94
N PRO A 281 -11.24 -7.32 0.72
CA PRO A 281 -11.03 -6.64 -0.55
C PRO A 281 -12.02 -5.51 -0.69
N VAL A 282 -11.69 -4.43 -1.36
CA VAL A 282 -12.64 -3.38 -1.70
C VAL A 282 -14.05 -3.95 -2.03
N LYS A 283 -15.13 -3.48 -1.35
CA LYS A 283 -16.48 -4.00 -1.63
C LYS A 283 -16.82 -3.72 -3.10
N GLU A 284 -17.57 -4.63 -3.76
CA GLU A 284 -18.04 -4.40 -5.12
C GLU A 284 -18.58 -2.96 -5.21
N PRO A 285 -18.11 -2.15 -6.18
CA PRO A 285 -18.59 -0.79 -6.35
C PRO A 285 -20.10 -0.80 -6.58
N ASN A 286 -20.90 -0.70 -5.53
CA ASN A 286 -22.33 -0.42 -5.66
C ASN A 286 -22.56 0.99 -6.24
N SER A 287 -21.48 1.78 -6.40
CA SER A 287 -21.50 3.07 -7.08
C SER A 287 -20.69 3.01 -8.38
N LYS A 288 -21.25 3.59 -9.44
CA LYS A 288 -20.57 3.81 -10.75
C LYS A 288 -19.28 4.62 -10.64
N ASN A 289 -19.05 5.28 -9.51
CA ASN A 289 -17.97 6.24 -9.29
C ASN A 289 -16.82 5.64 -8.47
N PHE A 290 -16.94 4.38 -8.05
CA PHE A 290 -15.92 3.74 -7.25
C PHE A 290 -15.21 2.68 -8.09
N SER A 291 -13.89 2.72 -8.06
CA SER A 291 -13.06 1.84 -8.86
C SER A 291 -12.07 1.13 -7.96
N TRP A 292 -11.88 -0.15 -8.26
CA TRP A 292 -10.85 -1.00 -7.69
C TRP A 292 -9.48 -0.31 -7.69
N PRO A 293 -8.56 -0.60 -6.75
CA PRO A 293 -7.26 0.06 -6.68
C PRO A 293 -6.50 0.14 -8.02
N SER A 294 -6.52 -0.92 -8.83
CA SER A 294 -5.87 -0.91 -10.16
C SER A 294 -6.54 -0.01 -11.20
N LYS A 295 -7.77 0.44 -10.94
CA LYS A 295 -8.59 1.31 -11.78
C LYS A 295 -8.94 2.64 -11.10
N ALA A 296 -8.49 2.83 -9.86
CA ALA A 296 -8.74 4.00 -9.05
C ALA A 296 -8.30 5.26 -9.79
N LYS A 297 -9.12 6.31 -9.75
CA LYS A 297 -8.73 7.62 -10.27
C LYS A 297 -8.26 8.51 -9.12
N HIS A 298 -7.22 9.30 -9.38
CA HIS A 298 -6.60 10.16 -8.39
C HIS A 298 -7.61 11.08 -7.68
N ILE A 299 -8.44 11.80 -8.44
CA ILE A 299 -9.40 12.77 -7.86
C ILE A 299 -10.56 12.08 -7.12
N GLU A 300 -11.07 10.96 -7.64
CA GLU A 300 -12.29 10.32 -7.14
C GLU A 300 -12.01 9.35 -5.96
N SER A 301 -10.83 8.74 -5.93
CA SER A 301 -10.53 7.61 -5.05
C SER A 301 -9.56 7.95 -3.91
N ALA A 302 -8.80 9.05 -4.00
CA ALA A 302 -7.81 9.44 -2.99
C ALA A 302 -8.36 9.46 -1.55
N LYS A 303 -9.57 10.00 -1.35
CA LYS A 303 -10.15 10.16 -0.01
C LYS A 303 -10.81 8.91 0.53
N ARG A 304 -10.94 7.87 -0.29
CA ARG A 304 -11.68 6.64 0.04
C ARG A 304 -10.81 5.72 0.90
N PRO A 305 -11.24 5.28 2.08
CA PRO A 305 -10.44 4.36 2.89
C PRO A 305 -10.28 2.98 2.21
N GLU A 306 -11.16 2.61 1.28
CA GLU A 306 -11.12 1.34 0.55
C GLU A 306 -9.86 1.18 -0.33
N ILE A 307 -9.14 2.25 -0.67
CA ILE A 307 -7.86 2.11 -1.41
C ILE A 307 -6.70 1.67 -0.51
N VAL A 308 -6.85 1.58 0.81
CA VAL A 308 -5.75 1.25 1.74
C VAL A 308 -5.33 -0.24 1.76
N PRO A 309 -6.26 -1.23 1.73
CA PRO A 309 -5.93 -2.64 1.97
C PRO A 309 -4.88 -3.25 1.02
N TRP A 310 -4.87 -2.88 -0.27
CA TRP A 310 -3.89 -3.43 -1.22
C TRP A 310 -2.44 -3.09 -0.82
N ALA A 311 -2.23 -1.87 -0.31
CA ALA A 311 -0.93 -1.38 0.11
C ALA A 311 -0.50 -2.03 1.44
N ALA A 312 -1.45 -2.24 2.37
CA ALA A 312 -1.21 -2.99 3.59
C ALA A 312 -0.77 -4.43 3.30
N ALA A 313 -1.48 -5.15 2.41
CA ALA A 313 -1.08 -6.49 1.99
C ALA A 313 0.25 -6.51 1.24
N GLY A 314 0.50 -5.49 0.42
CA GLY A 314 1.79 -5.32 -0.25
C GLY A 314 2.95 -5.15 0.74
N LEU A 315 2.76 -4.42 1.84
CA LEU A 315 3.74 -4.31 2.91
C LEU A 315 3.94 -5.64 3.65
N VAL A 316 2.86 -6.32 4.05
CA VAL A 316 2.95 -7.65 4.69
C VAL A 316 3.71 -8.63 3.79
N ARG A 317 3.44 -8.63 2.48
CA ARG A 317 4.18 -9.39 1.47
C ARG A 317 5.68 -9.10 1.52
N SER A 318 6.09 -7.84 1.57
CA SER A 318 7.51 -7.47 1.64
C SER A 318 8.13 -7.88 2.99
N LEU A 319 7.45 -7.65 4.11
CA LEU A 319 7.93 -8.03 5.45
C LEU A 319 8.11 -9.54 5.58
N ALA A 320 7.21 -10.35 5.02
CA ALA A 320 7.25 -11.81 5.07
C ALA A 320 8.48 -12.44 4.38
N LEU A 321 9.37 -11.64 3.78
CA LEU A 321 10.71 -12.09 3.37
C LEU A 321 11.63 -12.37 4.56
N GLU A 322 11.39 -11.76 5.72
CA GLU A 322 12.13 -12.03 6.95
C GLU A 322 11.49 -13.14 7.80
N SER A 323 12.32 -13.98 8.41
CA SER A 323 11.86 -15.04 9.32
C SER A 323 11.15 -14.47 10.54
N ALA A 324 11.62 -13.35 11.08
CA ALA A 324 10.99 -12.67 12.22
C ALA A 324 9.54 -12.24 11.91
N ALA A 325 9.29 -11.72 10.72
CA ALA A 325 7.95 -11.35 10.27
C ALA A 325 7.08 -12.59 10.06
N ARG A 326 7.59 -13.64 9.40
CA ARG A 326 6.87 -14.90 9.23
C ARG A 326 6.50 -15.54 10.57
N ASN A 327 7.38 -15.49 11.56
CA ASN A 327 7.08 -16.01 12.90
C ASN A 327 6.02 -15.17 13.61
N HIS A 328 6.10 -13.84 13.51
CA HIS A 328 5.12 -12.94 14.14
C HIS A 328 3.73 -13.11 13.51
N PHE A 329 3.62 -12.88 12.21
CA PHE A 329 2.35 -12.98 11.48
C PHE A 329 1.84 -14.42 11.35
N GLY A 330 2.75 -15.41 11.34
CA GLY A 330 2.43 -16.83 11.26
C GLY A 330 1.70 -17.37 12.50
N GLN A 331 1.90 -16.74 13.66
CA GLN A 331 1.19 -17.09 14.89
C GLN A 331 -0.24 -16.54 14.82
N GLN A 332 -1.24 -17.43 14.81
CA GLN A 332 -2.65 -17.06 14.95
C GLN A 332 -2.92 -16.75 16.44
N ASN A 333 -2.49 -15.58 16.90
CA ASN A 333 -2.78 -15.05 18.24
C ASN A 333 -3.83 -13.92 18.13
N GLU A 334 -4.23 -13.33 19.26
CA GLU A 334 -5.21 -12.22 19.27
C GLU A 334 -4.81 -11.06 18.34
N ASP A 335 -3.51 -10.77 18.23
CA ASP A 335 -2.99 -9.70 17.39
C ASP A 335 -3.07 -10.02 15.88
N ASN A 336 -2.89 -11.28 15.48
CA ASN A 336 -2.70 -11.70 14.08
C ASN A 336 -3.73 -12.74 13.57
N GLY A 337 -4.69 -13.16 14.38
CA GLY A 337 -5.66 -14.22 14.06
C GLY A 337 -6.52 -13.91 12.82
N TYR A 338 -6.75 -12.63 12.52
CA TYR A 338 -7.53 -12.22 11.34
C TYR A 338 -6.70 -12.16 10.07
N LEU A 339 -5.39 -11.97 10.18
CA LEU A 339 -4.54 -11.64 9.02
C LEU A 339 -4.64 -12.71 7.93
N PHE A 340 -4.60 -13.98 8.32
CA PHE A 340 -4.74 -15.10 7.39
C PHE A 340 -6.08 -15.04 6.64
N GLN A 341 -7.18 -14.83 7.36
CA GLN A 341 -8.52 -14.82 6.81
C GLN A 341 -8.74 -13.62 5.88
N CYS A 342 -8.27 -12.44 6.29
CA CYS A 342 -8.36 -11.22 5.50
C CYS A 342 -7.54 -11.32 4.20
N LEU A 343 -6.33 -11.88 4.27
CA LEU A 343 -5.52 -12.16 3.08
C LEU A 343 -6.19 -13.19 2.17
N CYS A 344 -6.75 -14.27 2.71
CA CYS A 344 -7.45 -15.27 1.92
C CYS A 344 -8.70 -14.70 1.24
N HIS A 345 -9.49 -13.93 1.97
CA HIS A 345 -10.67 -13.26 1.46
C HIS A 345 -10.30 -12.29 0.33
N MET A 346 -9.26 -11.47 0.52
CA MET A 346 -8.81 -10.55 -0.52
C MET A 346 -8.22 -11.28 -1.74
N HIS A 347 -7.46 -12.35 -1.54
CA HIS A 347 -6.95 -13.19 -2.63
C HIS A 347 -8.07 -13.86 -3.44
N LYS A 348 -9.08 -14.42 -2.77
CA LYS A 348 -10.12 -15.24 -3.41
C LYS A 348 -11.30 -14.44 -3.94
N ARG A 349 -11.67 -13.36 -3.24
CA ARG A 349 -12.89 -12.59 -3.53
C ARG A 349 -12.63 -11.22 -4.15
N SER A 350 -11.38 -10.72 -4.20
CA SER A 350 -11.12 -9.49 -4.95
C SER A 350 -11.09 -9.75 -6.46
N PRO A 351 -11.89 -9.04 -7.27
CA PRO A 351 -11.71 -8.98 -8.72
C PRO A 351 -10.59 -8.02 -9.14
N ASP A 352 -9.99 -7.29 -8.19
CA ASP A 352 -8.84 -6.43 -8.44
C ASP A 352 -7.54 -7.24 -8.39
N TRP A 353 -6.80 -7.22 -9.49
CA TRP A 353 -5.57 -8.01 -9.60
C TRP A 353 -4.49 -7.53 -8.61
N LEU A 354 -4.47 -6.24 -8.24
CA LEU A 354 -3.43 -5.69 -7.37
C LEU A 354 -3.66 -6.17 -5.93
N GLU A 355 -4.89 -6.08 -5.43
CA GLU A 355 -5.30 -6.69 -4.15
C GLU A 355 -5.06 -8.20 -4.14
N ALA A 356 -5.54 -8.91 -5.16
CA ALA A 356 -5.47 -10.37 -5.22
C ALA A 356 -4.03 -10.87 -5.26
N ASN A 357 -3.15 -10.23 -6.06
CA ASN A 357 -1.75 -10.61 -6.19
C ASN A 357 -0.94 -10.29 -4.93
N ASN A 358 -1.10 -9.09 -4.35
CA ASN A 358 -0.40 -8.75 -3.11
C ASN A 358 -0.79 -9.71 -1.98
N SER A 359 -2.07 -10.07 -1.89
CA SER A 359 -2.58 -11.00 -0.90
C SER A 359 -2.05 -12.41 -1.11
N PHE A 360 -2.10 -12.90 -2.36
CA PHE A 360 -1.58 -14.21 -2.73
C PHE A 360 -0.09 -14.34 -2.38
N ASP A 361 0.72 -13.35 -2.75
CA ASP A 361 2.14 -13.36 -2.48
C ASP A 361 2.44 -13.29 -0.97
N ALA A 362 1.66 -12.51 -0.22
CA ALA A 362 1.76 -12.50 1.24
C ALA A 362 1.46 -13.88 1.83
N LEU A 363 0.34 -14.51 1.44
CA LEU A 363 -0.02 -15.88 1.83
C LEU A 363 1.08 -16.88 1.46
N TYR A 364 1.64 -16.77 0.25
CA TYR A 364 2.72 -17.63 -0.21
C TYR A 364 3.98 -17.52 0.66
N ARG A 365 4.39 -16.29 0.99
CA ARG A 365 5.59 -16.01 1.77
C ARG A 365 5.42 -16.36 3.25
N LEU A 366 4.23 -16.13 3.82
CA LEU A 366 3.86 -16.58 5.16
C LEU A 366 3.69 -18.11 5.23
N GLY A 367 3.49 -18.73 4.07
CA GLY A 367 3.43 -20.16 3.93
C GLY A 367 2.05 -20.78 4.09
N TRP A 368 1.03 -19.98 3.80
CA TRP A 368 -0.39 -20.25 3.96
C TRP A 368 -1.12 -20.51 2.63
N ASN A 369 -0.46 -20.39 1.48
CA ASN A 369 -1.05 -20.45 0.14
C ASN A 369 -1.94 -21.67 -0.19
N ASN A 370 -1.79 -22.79 0.51
CA ASN A 370 -2.64 -23.99 0.31
C ASN A 370 -3.91 -24.01 1.18
N HIS A 371 -4.15 -22.99 2.02
CA HIS A 371 -5.11 -23.10 3.12
C HIS A 371 -6.29 -22.15 3.03
N CYS A 372 -6.44 -21.35 1.96
CA CYS A 372 -7.60 -20.47 1.76
C CYS A 372 -8.87 -21.26 1.37
N GLU A 373 -9.15 -22.30 2.13
CA GLU A 373 -10.46 -22.95 2.25
C GLU A 373 -11.42 -21.99 2.96
N ASP A 374 -12.72 -22.21 2.79
CA ASP A 374 -13.72 -21.40 3.47
C ASP A 374 -13.49 -21.51 4.99
N PRO A 375 -13.52 -20.41 5.77
CA PRO A 375 -13.43 -20.50 7.24
C PRO A 375 -14.40 -21.52 7.83
N HIS A 376 -15.59 -21.64 7.23
CA HIS A 376 -16.63 -22.60 7.63
C HIS A 376 -16.30 -24.05 7.23
N ASP A 377 -15.28 -24.31 6.41
CA ASP A 377 -14.82 -25.68 6.12
C ASP A 377 -14.09 -26.30 7.32
N ARG A 378 -13.48 -25.46 8.18
CA ARG A 378 -12.64 -25.91 9.32
C ARG A 378 -13.19 -25.56 10.68
N CYS A 379 -14.25 -24.77 10.73
CA CYS A 379 -14.81 -24.24 11.96
C CYS A 379 -16.35 -24.16 11.85
N ASP A 380 -17.03 -24.21 12.98
CA ASP A 380 -18.43 -23.82 13.14
C ASP A 380 -18.53 -22.61 14.09
N ASP A 381 -19.34 -21.62 13.71
CA ASP A 381 -19.63 -20.48 14.57
C ASP A 381 -20.27 -20.97 15.87
N LYS A 382 -20.04 -20.27 16.98
CA LYS A 382 -20.71 -20.57 18.24
C LYS A 382 -22.22 -20.40 18.09
N GLU A 383 -22.96 -21.48 18.25
CA GLU A 383 -24.42 -21.49 18.10
C GLU A 383 -25.08 -20.46 19.01
N GLY A 384 -26.00 -19.68 18.45
CA GLY A 384 -26.75 -18.66 19.18
C GLY A 384 -25.95 -17.41 19.55
N TRP A 385 -24.70 -17.25 19.10
CA TRP A 385 -23.94 -16.03 19.33
C TRP A 385 -24.46 -14.85 18.49
N PHE A 386 -24.66 -13.71 19.16
CA PHE A 386 -24.89 -12.42 18.52
C PHE A 386 -24.44 -11.29 19.44
N GLU A 387 -23.93 -10.22 18.89
CA GLU A 387 -23.34 -9.09 19.61
C GLU A 387 -24.40 -8.28 20.38
N VAL A 388 -24.09 -7.86 21.62
CA VAL A 388 -25.07 -7.26 22.54
C VAL A 388 -25.71 -5.97 22.03
N GLU A 389 -24.92 -5.03 21.48
CA GLU A 389 -25.37 -3.68 21.16
C GLU A 389 -26.15 -3.61 19.85
N THR A 390 -25.68 -4.33 18.83
CA THR A 390 -26.22 -4.28 17.46
C THR A 390 -27.01 -5.52 17.07
N SER A 391 -27.00 -6.56 17.91
CA SER A 391 -27.64 -7.87 17.63
C SER A 391 -27.12 -8.55 16.35
N LYS A 392 -25.90 -8.23 15.91
CA LYS A 392 -25.27 -8.83 14.74
C LYS A 392 -24.72 -10.22 15.07
N THR A 393 -25.03 -11.20 14.24
CA THR A 393 -24.52 -12.57 14.33
C THR A 393 -23.19 -12.72 13.60
N CYS A 394 -22.57 -13.91 13.68
CA CYS A 394 -21.36 -14.20 12.91
C CYS A 394 -21.55 -14.04 11.39
N VAL A 395 -22.77 -14.22 10.87
CA VAL A 395 -23.09 -14.00 9.45
C VAL A 395 -22.99 -12.52 9.09
N GLU A 396 -23.50 -11.61 9.92
CA GLU A 396 -23.34 -10.17 9.71
C GLU A 396 -21.87 -9.75 9.86
N TYR A 397 -21.13 -10.34 10.79
CA TYR A 397 -19.69 -10.09 10.93
C TYR A 397 -18.91 -10.48 9.67
N GLU A 398 -19.22 -11.62 9.04
CA GLU A 398 -18.65 -12.02 7.75
C GLU A 398 -19.04 -11.03 6.64
N LYS A 399 -20.35 -10.81 6.51
CA LYS A 399 -20.92 -10.02 5.41
C LYS A 399 -20.47 -8.56 5.44
N GLU A 400 -20.42 -7.97 6.64
CA GLU A 400 -20.08 -6.56 6.83
C GLU A 400 -18.60 -6.32 7.12
N ARG A 401 -17.85 -7.38 7.46
CA ARG A 401 -16.41 -7.40 7.80
C ARG A 401 -16.08 -6.66 9.08
N LEU A 402 -16.80 -7.04 10.13
CA LEU A 402 -16.75 -6.33 11.41
C LEU A 402 -15.67 -6.87 12.35
N CYS A 403 -15.00 -7.98 12.03
CA CYS A 403 -14.00 -8.57 12.93
C CYS A 403 -12.87 -7.59 13.27
N ALA A 404 -12.42 -6.76 12.32
CA ALA A 404 -11.34 -5.81 12.56
C ALA A 404 -11.75 -4.64 13.48
N THR A 405 -13.00 -4.18 13.40
CA THR A 405 -13.51 -3.00 14.12
C THR A 405 -14.25 -3.36 15.41
N MET A 406 -14.96 -4.47 15.40
CA MET A 406 -15.91 -4.92 16.43
C MET A 406 -15.59 -6.34 16.91
N GLY A 407 -14.47 -6.93 16.52
CA GLY A 407 -14.11 -8.29 16.89
C GLY A 407 -14.12 -8.56 18.40
N THR A 408 -13.78 -7.56 19.20
CA THR A 408 -13.75 -7.62 20.67
C THR A 408 -15.12 -7.41 21.32
N SER A 409 -16.20 -7.22 20.54
CA SER A 409 -17.54 -7.04 21.09
C SER A 409 -18.05 -8.36 21.67
N VAL A 410 -18.63 -8.28 22.87
CA VAL A 410 -19.09 -9.45 23.63
C VAL A 410 -20.47 -9.90 23.14
N GLY A 411 -20.68 -11.22 23.05
CA GLY A 411 -21.96 -11.80 22.66
C GLY A 411 -23.01 -11.73 23.77
N LYS A 412 -24.29 -11.59 23.40
CA LYS A 412 -25.39 -11.68 24.35
C LYS A 412 -25.45 -13.09 24.93
N ASP A 413 -25.64 -13.17 26.25
CA ASP A 413 -25.73 -14.43 27.00
C ASP A 413 -24.46 -15.30 26.92
N SER A 414 -23.31 -14.70 26.60
CA SER A 414 -22.02 -15.39 26.59
C SER A 414 -20.86 -14.47 26.95
N ASP A 415 -19.87 -14.96 27.69
CA ASP A 415 -18.66 -14.19 28.01
C ASP A 415 -17.61 -14.21 26.88
N VAL A 416 -18.01 -14.50 25.64
CA VAL A 416 -17.09 -14.62 24.50
C VAL A 416 -17.34 -13.52 23.48
N THR A 417 -16.25 -13.03 22.92
CA THR A 417 -16.20 -11.99 21.89
C THR A 417 -16.46 -12.57 20.49
N ALA A 418 -16.69 -11.73 19.49
CA ALA A 418 -16.82 -12.18 18.10
C ALA A 418 -15.55 -12.91 17.62
N ASN A 419 -14.40 -12.44 18.09
CA ASN A 419 -13.06 -13.03 17.87
C ASN A 419 -12.93 -14.46 18.42
N GLU A 420 -13.74 -14.82 19.41
CA GLU A 420 -13.76 -16.16 19.99
C GLU A 420 -14.93 -16.99 19.45
N ALA A 421 -16.04 -16.35 19.05
CA ALA A 421 -17.26 -17.03 18.66
C ALA A 421 -17.38 -17.31 17.16
N CYS A 422 -16.84 -16.44 16.31
CA CYS A 422 -17.11 -16.48 14.87
C CYS A 422 -15.89 -17.00 14.08
N CYS A 423 -16.11 -18.01 13.23
CA CYS A 423 -15.09 -18.58 12.38
C CYS A 423 -14.47 -17.56 11.44
N VAL A 424 -15.29 -16.63 10.92
CA VAL A 424 -14.84 -15.53 10.06
C VAL A 424 -14.00 -14.48 10.79
N CYS A 425 -13.96 -14.55 12.11
CA CYS A 425 -13.13 -13.73 12.99
C CYS A 425 -12.02 -14.58 13.63
N GLY A 426 -11.62 -15.70 13.04
CA GLY A 426 -10.56 -16.56 13.59
C GLY A 426 -10.94 -17.38 14.83
N GLY A 427 -12.15 -17.20 15.37
CA GLY A 427 -12.69 -17.94 16.50
C GLY A 427 -13.51 -19.15 16.09
N GLY A 428 -14.58 -19.39 16.83
CA GLY A 428 -15.51 -20.50 16.65
C GLY A 428 -14.94 -21.84 17.13
N THR A 429 -15.70 -22.91 16.91
CA THR A 429 -15.29 -24.26 17.29
C THR A 429 -14.66 -24.95 16.10
N MET A 430 -13.37 -25.27 16.19
CA MET A 430 -12.68 -26.03 15.15
C MET A 430 -13.35 -27.41 14.97
N LYS A 431 -13.72 -27.72 13.72
CA LYS A 431 -14.20 -29.05 13.35
C LYS A 431 -13.12 -30.07 13.63
N ARG A 432 -13.47 -31.22 14.20
CA ARG A 432 -12.48 -32.27 14.41
C ARG A 432 -12.04 -32.80 13.04
N PRO A 433 -10.78 -33.24 12.88
CA PRO A 433 -10.30 -33.79 11.62
C PRO A 433 -11.18 -34.93 11.07
N GLU A 434 -11.85 -35.69 11.95
CA GLU A 434 -12.81 -36.74 11.59
C GLU A 434 -14.06 -36.18 10.90
N ASP A 435 -14.53 -35.01 11.32
CA ASP A 435 -15.70 -34.33 10.78
C ASP A 435 -15.39 -33.70 9.40
N ILE A 436 -14.13 -33.32 9.16
CA ILE A 436 -13.64 -32.78 7.86
C ILE A 436 -13.54 -33.89 6.81
N LYS A 437 -13.10 -35.10 7.19
CA LYS A 437 -12.92 -36.23 6.26
C LYS A 437 -14.22 -36.71 5.61
N GLN A 438 -15.38 -36.48 6.23
CA GLN A 438 -16.67 -36.89 5.68
C GLN A 438 -17.15 -36.04 4.50
N LYS A 439 -16.58 -34.85 4.26
CA LYS A 439 -16.95 -33.98 3.13
C LYS A 439 -16.07 -34.13 1.89
N ILE A 440 -15.00 -34.94 1.92
CA ILE A 440 -14.29 -35.30 0.70
C ILE A 440 -15.18 -36.25 -0.10
N HIS A 441 -15.85 -35.70 -1.11
CA HIS A 441 -16.78 -36.43 -1.97
C HIS A 441 -16.13 -37.76 -2.44
N PRO A 442 -16.78 -38.93 -2.30
CA PRO A 442 -16.21 -40.23 -2.71
C PRO A 442 -15.78 -40.29 -4.20
N ALA A 443 -16.25 -39.35 -5.02
CA ALA A 443 -15.89 -39.21 -6.42
C ALA A 443 -14.42 -38.77 -6.62
N THR A 444 -13.86 -37.99 -5.69
CA THR A 444 -12.50 -37.45 -5.79
C THR A 444 -11.44 -38.52 -5.49
N GLU A 445 -11.72 -39.41 -4.53
CA GLU A 445 -10.83 -40.53 -4.20
C GLU A 445 -10.85 -41.62 -5.30
N ALA A 446 -11.99 -41.83 -5.96
CA ALA A 446 -12.10 -42.69 -7.13
C ALA A 446 -11.35 -42.15 -8.36
N LEU A 447 -11.32 -40.82 -8.54
CA LEU A 447 -10.58 -40.16 -9.62
C LEU A 447 -9.06 -40.26 -9.38
N PHE A 448 -8.62 -40.04 -8.14
CA PHE A 448 -7.20 -40.10 -7.77
C PHE A 448 -6.66 -41.54 -7.87
N ARG A 449 -7.44 -42.56 -7.46
CA ARG A 449 -7.08 -43.98 -7.67
C ARG A 449 -7.03 -44.36 -9.15
N LYS A 450 -7.93 -43.83 -10.00
CA LYS A 450 -7.88 -44.06 -11.46
C LYS A 450 -6.65 -43.43 -12.12
N MET A 451 -6.14 -42.30 -11.62
CA MET A 451 -4.97 -41.64 -12.19
C MET A 451 -3.66 -42.31 -11.75
N VAL A 452 -3.57 -42.84 -10.53
CA VAL A 452 -2.37 -43.54 -10.03
C VAL A 452 -2.22 -44.95 -10.61
N ILE A 453 -3.33 -45.65 -10.86
CA ILE A 453 -3.30 -47.03 -11.40
C ILE A 453 -3.01 -47.06 -12.91
N ASN A 454 -3.35 -46.01 -13.65
CA ASN A 454 -3.20 -45.99 -15.12
C ASN A 454 -1.87 -45.42 -15.63
N GLY A 455 -0.90 -45.14 -14.75
CA GLY A 455 0.51 -44.94 -15.12
C GLY A 455 0.79 -43.90 -16.21
N LYS A 456 -0.05 -42.87 -16.35
CA LYS A 456 0.24 -41.74 -17.25
C LYS A 456 0.63 -40.52 -16.44
N TRP A 457 1.94 -40.30 -16.38
CA TRP A 457 2.53 -38.98 -16.26
C TRP A 457 2.96 -38.52 -17.65
#